data_AF-N6Z4U9-F1
#
_entry.id   AF-N6Z4U9-F1
#
_cell.length_a   1.000
_cell.length_b   1.000
_cell.length_c   1.000
_cell.angle_alpha   90.00
_cell.angle_beta   90.00
_cell.angle_gamma   90.00
#
_symmetry.space_group_name_H-M   'P 1'
#
loop_
_entity.id
_entity.type
_entity.pdbx_description
1 polymer ?
#
loop_
_entity_poly.entity_id
_entity_poly.type
_entity_poly.pdbx_seq_one_letter_code
_entity_poly.pdbx_strand_id
1 'polypeptide(L)'
;MALLEALISLLIFSIAVLGLIGIQANMVTNTTEAQFRSTATYIAQQKIGRVWANPSGIVRADLVEAETSQEVDQSLLPSGYSTVSSPELGMLRVTVTWGVSQEEHDDQVAGDSPRFNNVTIDARVIEWDE
;
A
#
# COMPACT_ATOMS: atom_id res chain seq x y z
N MET A 1 -36.10 8.24 44.89
CA MET A 1 -34.79 8.88 44.63
C MET A 1 -33.94 8.07 43.64
N ALA A 2 -33.83 6.74 43.80
CA ALA A 2 -33.00 5.88 42.95
C ALA A 2 -33.39 5.81 41.44
N LEU A 3 -34.66 5.98 41.06
CA LEU A 3 -35.06 5.84 39.65
C LEU A 3 -34.52 6.97 38.75
N LEU A 4 -34.49 8.21 39.26
CA LEU A 4 -33.98 9.35 38.49
C LEU A 4 -32.47 9.27 38.33
N GLU A 5 -31.78 8.84 39.38
CA GLU A 5 -30.35 8.59 39.36
C GLU A 5 -29.97 7.49 38.35
N ALA A 6 -30.69 6.36 38.36
CA ALA A 6 -30.49 5.28 37.40
C ALA A 6 -30.76 5.72 35.94
N LEU A 7 -31.77 6.56 35.70
CA LEU A 7 -32.07 7.09 34.38
C LEU A 7 -30.94 8.00 33.86
N ILE A 8 -30.39 8.86 34.73
CA ILE A 8 -29.27 9.74 34.39
C ILE A 8 -28.00 8.94 34.14
N SER A 9 -27.70 7.93 34.97
CA SER A 9 -26.57 7.02 34.74
C SER A 9 -26.70 6.30 33.40
N LEU A 10 -27.90 5.79 33.07
CA LEU A 10 -28.15 5.12 31.79
C LEU A 10 -28.00 6.08 30.60
N LEU A 11 -28.48 7.31 30.73
CA LEU A 11 -28.33 8.35 29.71
C LEU A 11 -26.84 8.65 29.45
N ILE A 12 -26.07 8.96 30.49
CA ILE A 12 -24.65 9.27 30.37
C ILE A 12 -23.89 8.06 29.81
N PHE A 13 -24.22 6.86 30.28
CA PHE A 13 -23.61 5.62 29.81
C PHE A 13 -23.87 5.37 28.32
N SER A 14 -25.09 5.59 27.85
CA SER A 14 -25.41 5.43 26.42
C SER A 14 -24.64 6.41 25.52
N ILE A 15 -24.49 7.66 25.95
CA ILE A 15 -23.70 8.67 25.21
C ILE A 15 -22.22 8.27 25.19
N ALA A 16 -21.69 7.77 26.31
CA ALA A 16 -20.30 7.32 26.40
C ALA A 16 -20.01 6.15 25.45
N VAL A 17 -20.89 5.14 25.39
CA VAL A 17 -20.74 4.00 24.46
C VAL A 17 -20.81 4.46 23.01
N LEU A 18 -21.70 5.39 22.67
CA LEU A 18 -21.83 5.91 21.32
C LEU A 18 -20.56 6.67 20.88
N GLY A 19 -19.98 7.47 21.77
CA GLY A 19 -18.70 8.15 21.55
C GLY A 19 -17.55 7.16 21.31
N LEU A 20 -17.48 6.09 22.11
CA LEU A 20 -16.48 5.04 21.96
C LEU A 20 -16.62 4.28 20.64
N ILE A 21 -17.85 3.98 20.19
CA ILE A 21 -18.08 3.35 18.87
C ILE A 21 -17.64 4.28 17.73
N GLY A 22 -17.93 5.59 17.82
CA GLY A 22 -17.50 6.56 16.80
C GLY A 22 -15.99 6.65 16.65
N ILE A 23 -15.24 6.59 17.76
CA ILE A 23 -13.78 6.54 17.74
C ILE A 23 -13.29 5.21 17.14
N GLN A 24 -13.89 4.09 17.56
CA GLN A 24 -13.52 2.78 17.03
C GLN A 24 -13.74 2.66 15.52
N ALA A 25 -14.82 3.24 14.98
CA ALA A 25 -15.08 3.23 13.55
C ALA A 25 -13.95 3.90 12.74
N ASN A 26 -13.46 5.06 13.20
CA ASN A 26 -12.34 5.76 12.57
C ASN A 26 -11.01 5.01 12.75
N MET A 27 -10.82 4.33 13.88
CA MET A 27 -9.62 3.53 14.10
C MET A 27 -9.56 2.35 13.12
N VAL A 28 -10.68 1.66 12.88
CA VAL A 28 -10.74 0.51 11.95
C VAL A 28 -10.34 0.92 10.53
N THR A 29 -10.81 2.07 10.03
CA THR A 29 -10.42 2.56 8.70
C THR A 29 -8.92 2.85 8.62
N ASN A 30 -8.38 3.54 9.61
CA ASN A 30 -6.95 3.88 9.67
C ASN A 30 -6.07 2.63 9.77
N THR A 31 -6.48 1.64 10.57
CA THR A 31 -5.79 0.35 10.67
C THR A 31 -5.81 -0.41 9.35
N THR A 32 -6.95 -0.41 8.66
CA THR A 32 -7.08 -1.08 7.34
C THR A 32 -6.18 -0.42 6.30
N GLU A 33 -6.13 0.91 6.27
CA GLU A 33 -5.27 1.65 5.34
C GLU A 33 -3.77 1.42 5.63
N ALA A 34 -3.39 1.36 6.91
CA ALA A 34 -2.03 0.99 7.32
C ALA A 34 -1.69 -0.45 6.93
N GLN A 35 -2.65 -1.38 7.01
CA GLN A 35 -2.49 -2.76 6.57
C GLN A 35 -2.24 -2.83 5.06
N PHE A 36 -3.02 -2.12 4.23
CA PHE A 36 -2.78 -2.08 2.78
C PHE A 36 -1.40 -1.51 2.43
N ARG A 37 -0.99 -0.43 3.10
CA ARG A 37 0.39 0.10 2.95
C ARG A 37 1.45 -0.93 3.30
N SER A 38 1.26 -1.68 4.38
CA SER A 38 2.20 -2.73 4.81
C SER A 38 2.28 -3.86 3.79
N THR A 39 1.13 -4.33 3.28
CA THR A 39 1.06 -5.36 2.23
C THR A 39 1.70 -4.88 0.92
N ALA A 40 1.41 -3.64 0.49
CA ALA A 40 2.02 -3.03 -0.69
C ALA A 40 3.55 -2.92 -0.55
N THR A 41 4.02 -2.51 0.63
CA THR A 41 5.44 -2.45 0.99
C THR A 41 6.10 -3.83 0.95
N TYR A 42 5.40 -4.86 1.42
CA TYR A 42 5.87 -6.25 1.35
C TYR A 42 6.00 -6.73 -0.10
N ILE A 43 4.99 -6.49 -0.94
CA ILE A 43 5.00 -6.87 -2.36
C ILE A 43 6.14 -6.17 -3.11
N ALA A 44 6.33 -4.87 -2.86
CA ALA A 44 7.41 -4.08 -3.45
C ALA A 44 8.79 -4.65 -3.07
N GLN A 45 8.99 -4.95 -1.78
CA GLN A 45 10.22 -5.58 -1.31
C GLN A 45 10.44 -6.97 -1.89
N GLN A 46 9.40 -7.78 -2.04
CA GLN A 46 9.52 -9.10 -2.68
C GLN A 46 9.99 -8.97 -4.14
N LYS A 47 9.48 -7.99 -4.89
CA LYS A 47 9.93 -7.70 -6.27
C LYS A 47 11.40 -7.27 -6.31
N ILE A 48 11.80 -6.34 -5.43
CA ILE A 48 13.19 -5.90 -5.30
C ILE A 48 14.10 -7.08 -4.93
N GLY A 49 13.68 -7.90 -3.96
CA GLY A 49 14.43 -9.08 -3.52
C GLY A 49 14.63 -10.11 -4.63
N ARG A 50 13.65 -10.30 -5.52
CA ARG A 50 13.81 -11.17 -6.70
C ARG A 50 14.87 -10.65 -7.67
N VAL A 51 14.94 -9.33 -7.86
CA VAL A 51 15.99 -8.68 -8.69
C VAL A 51 17.36 -8.89 -8.08
N TRP A 52 17.50 -8.73 -6.77
CA TRP A 52 18.78 -8.95 -6.09
C TRP A 52 19.19 -10.43 -6.03
N ALA A 53 18.23 -11.35 -5.90
CA ALA A 53 18.49 -12.78 -5.86
C ALA A 53 18.92 -13.34 -7.24
N ASN A 54 18.55 -12.69 -8.33
CA ASN A 54 18.89 -13.11 -9.69
C ASN A 54 19.52 -11.94 -10.47
N PRO A 55 20.84 -11.73 -10.35
CA PRO A 55 21.52 -10.62 -11.02
C PRO A 55 21.57 -10.75 -12.55
N SER A 56 21.17 -11.91 -13.11
CA SER A 56 21.12 -12.16 -14.55
C SER A 56 20.32 -11.05 -15.25
N GLY A 57 20.92 -10.46 -16.29
CA GLY A 57 20.30 -9.39 -17.08
C GLY A 57 18.93 -9.77 -17.65
N ILE A 58 18.64 -11.07 -17.84
CA ILE A 58 17.36 -11.57 -18.36
C ILE A 58 16.22 -11.42 -17.34
N VAL A 59 16.42 -11.70 -16.05
CA VAL A 59 15.38 -11.52 -15.02
C VAL A 59 15.15 -10.04 -14.74
N ARG A 60 16.21 -9.23 -14.81
CA ARG A 60 16.12 -7.77 -14.73
C ARG A 60 15.38 -7.20 -15.93
N ALA A 61 15.68 -7.70 -17.12
CA ALA A 61 14.98 -7.36 -18.35
C ALA A 61 13.51 -7.78 -18.23
N ASP A 62 13.16 -9.03 -17.91
CA ASP A 62 11.76 -9.48 -17.77
C ASP A 62 10.93 -8.64 -16.77
N LEU A 63 11.55 -8.15 -15.68
CA LEU A 63 10.90 -7.28 -14.70
C LEU A 63 10.81 -5.80 -15.12
N VAL A 64 11.63 -5.35 -16.06
CA VAL A 64 11.74 -3.95 -16.53
C VAL A 64 11.30 -3.78 -18.00
N GLU A 65 11.18 -4.86 -18.78
CA GLU A 65 11.06 -4.87 -20.25
C GLU A 65 9.74 -4.34 -20.78
N ALA A 66 8.84 -4.00 -19.87
CA ALA A 66 8.09 -2.79 -20.01
C ALA A 66 7.75 -2.35 -18.59
N GLU A 67 7.65 -1.07 -18.34
CA GLU A 67 7.03 -0.48 -17.15
C GLU A 67 5.52 -0.84 -17.11
N THR A 68 5.21 -2.14 -17.25
CA THR A 68 3.89 -2.69 -17.42
C THR A 68 3.31 -2.91 -16.05
N SER A 69 2.15 -2.33 -15.88
CA SER A 69 1.33 -2.47 -14.69
C SER A 69 0.86 -3.91 -14.56
N GLN A 70 1.38 -4.58 -13.55
CA GLN A 70 1.00 -5.95 -13.19
C GLN A 70 -0.10 -5.88 -12.14
N GLU A 71 -1.22 -6.57 -12.39
CA GLU A 71 -2.26 -6.77 -11.39
C GLU A 71 -1.68 -7.47 -10.16
N VAL A 72 -1.97 -6.92 -8.99
CA VAL A 72 -1.72 -7.54 -7.70
C VAL A 72 -2.92 -8.40 -7.36
N ASP A 73 -2.69 -9.52 -6.68
CA ASP A 73 -3.75 -10.38 -6.17
C ASP A 73 -4.81 -9.57 -5.40
N GLN A 74 -6.04 -9.60 -5.90
CA GLN A 74 -7.18 -8.86 -5.36
C GLN A 74 -7.56 -9.28 -3.93
N SER A 75 -7.11 -10.45 -3.49
CA SER A 75 -7.27 -10.91 -2.10
C SER A 75 -6.34 -10.19 -1.12
N LEU A 76 -5.23 -9.63 -1.61
CA LEU A 76 -4.22 -8.93 -0.81
C LEU A 76 -4.42 -7.41 -0.84
N LEU A 77 -4.68 -6.86 -2.03
CA LEU A 77 -4.95 -5.45 -2.23
C LEU A 77 -6.17 -5.29 -3.15
N PRO A 78 -7.23 -4.57 -2.73
CA PRO A 78 -8.37 -4.32 -3.60
C PRO A 78 -7.92 -3.48 -4.79
N SER A 79 -8.18 -3.91 -6.02
CA SER A 79 -7.77 -3.21 -7.26
C SER A 79 -6.32 -2.72 -7.24
N GLY A 80 -5.40 -3.58 -6.79
CA GLY A 80 -3.99 -3.23 -6.66
C GLY A 80 -3.22 -3.42 -7.96
N TYR A 81 -2.38 -2.43 -8.31
CA TYR A 81 -1.46 -2.53 -9.45
C TYR A 81 -0.02 -2.34 -8.97
N SER A 82 0.92 -2.90 -9.73
CA SER A 82 2.33 -2.78 -9.43
C SER A 82 3.17 -2.61 -10.69
N THR A 83 4.03 -1.60 -10.70
CA THR A 83 4.97 -1.36 -11.79
C THR A 83 6.38 -1.31 -11.25
N VAL A 84 7.29 -1.90 -12.01
CA VAL A 84 8.73 -1.83 -11.77
C VAL A 84 9.32 -0.98 -12.88
N SER A 85 9.94 0.13 -12.53
CA SER A 85 10.60 1.04 -13.46
C SER A 85 12.06 1.25 -13.06
N SER A 86 12.86 1.74 -14.01
CA SER A 86 14.26 2.09 -13.78
C SER A 86 14.47 3.58 -14.06
N PRO A 87 14.25 4.47 -13.07
CA PRO A 87 14.33 5.91 -13.28
C PRO A 87 15.76 6.39 -13.58
N GLU A 88 16.77 5.67 -13.12
CA GLU A 88 18.19 5.97 -13.33
C GLU A 88 18.98 4.67 -13.56
N LEU A 89 20.15 4.77 -14.22
CA LEU A 89 21.04 3.63 -14.41
C LEU A 89 21.46 3.05 -13.06
N GLY A 90 21.15 1.78 -12.84
CA GLY A 90 21.47 1.09 -11.59
C GLY A 90 20.50 1.37 -10.43
N MET A 91 19.35 1.99 -10.69
CA MET A 91 18.26 2.12 -9.71
C MET A 91 16.98 1.44 -10.22
N LEU A 92 16.30 0.76 -9.31
CA LEU A 92 15.00 0.14 -9.51
C LEU A 92 13.98 0.87 -8.63
N ARG A 93 12.90 1.34 -9.24
CA ARG A 93 11.74 1.89 -8.55
C ARG A 93 10.60 0.91 -8.66
N VAL A 94 10.03 0.52 -7.54
CA VAL A 94 8.82 -0.30 -7.51
C VAL A 94 7.69 0.52 -6.92
N THR A 95 6.66 0.75 -7.72
CA THR A 95 5.44 1.44 -7.30
C THR A 95 4.32 0.42 -7.19
N VAL A 96 3.66 0.38 -6.04
CA VAL A 96 2.50 -0.46 -5.77
C VAL A 96 1.36 0.43 -5.30
N THR A 97 0.18 0.26 -5.89
CA THR A 97 -1.03 1.01 -5.56
C THR A 97 -2.14 0.07 -5.10
N TRP A 98 -3.15 0.62 -4.43
CA TRP A 98 -4.40 -0.09 -4.09
C TRP A 98 -5.60 0.83 -4.22
N GLY A 99 -6.74 0.26 -4.57
CA GLY A 99 -8.02 0.97 -4.66
C GLY A 99 -8.08 2.00 -5.80
N VAL A 100 -7.19 1.88 -6.80
CA VAL A 100 -7.09 2.79 -7.94
C VAL A 100 -7.33 2.03 -9.24
N SER A 101 -7.66 2.74 -10.32
CA SER A 101 -7.72 2.14 -11.66
C SER A 101 -6.30 1.93 -12.21
N GLN A 102 -6.17 1.13 -13.27
CA GLN A 102 -4.89 0.97 -13.96
C GLN A 102 -4.38 2.30 -14.52
N GLU A 103 -5.27 3.10 -15.12
CA GLU A 103 -4.94 4.43 -15.65
C GLU A 103 -4.39 5.36 -14.56
N GLU A 104 -5.06 5.43 -13.40
CA GLU A 104 -4.61 6.26 -12.28
C GLU A 104 -3.29 5.75 -11.68
N HIS A 105 -3.05 4.44 -11.70
CA HIS A 105 -1.76 3.87 -11.31
C HIS A 105 -0.65 4.27 -12.29
N ASP A 106 -0.91 4.21 -13.60
CA ASP A 106 0.05 4.60 -14.64
C ASP A 106 0.40 6.10 -14.53
N ASP A 107 -0.60 6.96 -14.30
CA ASP A 107 -0.41 8.39 -14.08
C ASP A 107 0.40 8.69 -12.81
N GLN A 108 0.21 7.91 -11.74
CA GLN A 108 0.99 8.05 -10.51
C GLN A 108 2.44 7.58 -10.66
N VAL A 109 2.68 6.56 -11.50
CA VAL A 109 4.04 6.11 -11.87
C VAL A 109 4.73 7.18 -12.71
N ALA A 110 4.02 7.78 -13.68
CA ALA A 110 4.51 8.88 -14.51
C ALA A 110 4.72 10.20 -13.72
N GLY A 111 4.07 10.33 -12.56
CA GLY A 111 4.13 11.54 -11.73
C GLY A 111 3.18 12.65 -12.17
N ASP A 112 2.22 12.34 -13.03
CA ASP A 112 1.17 13.27 -13.51
C ASP A 112 0.00 13.38 -12.52
N SER A 113 -0.20 12.34 -11.69
CA SER A 113 -1.25 12.29 -10.67
C SER A 113 -0.70 12.35 -9.23
N PRO A 114 -1.49 12.91 -8.28
CA PRO A 114 -1.16 12.87 -6.86
C PRO A 114 -0.96 11.45 -6.34
N ARG A 115 0.02 11.28 -5.45
CA ARG A 115 0.43 10.00 -4.89
C ARG A 115 -0.46 9.55 -3.73
N PHE A 116 -1.71 9.22 -4.02
CA PHE A 116 -2.64 8.65 -3.05
C PHE A 116 -2.65 7.13 -3.12
N ASN A 117 -2.83 6.48 -1.98
CA ASN A 117 -2.95 5.02 -1.89
C ASN A 117 -1.83 4.26 -2.62
N ASN A 118 -0.60 4.73 -2.46
CA ASN A 118 0.56 4.12 -3.07
C ASN A 118 1.72 3.94 -2.10
N VAL A 119 2.62 3.04 -2.50
CA VAL A 119 3.95 2.86 -1.93
C VAL A 119 4.93 2.83 -3.09
N THR A 120 5.94 3.70 -3.04
CA THR A 120 7.06 3.69 -3.98
C THR A 120 8.33 3.36 -3.21
N ILE A 121 9.06 2.33 -3.62
CA ILE A 121 10.36 1.96 -3.03
C ILE A 121 11.43 2.05 -4.11
N ASP A 122 12.48 2.81 -3.80
CA ASP A 122 13.68 2.91 -4.62
C ASP A 122 14.77 2.01 -4.05
N ALA A 123 15.35 1.19 -4.91
CA ALA A 123 16.39 0.23 -4.58
C ALA A 123 17.56 0.39 -5.55
N ARG A 124 18.78 0.41 -5.02
CA ARG A 124 19.99 0.32 -5.84
C ARG A 124 20.12 -1.11 -6.36
N VAL A 125 20.45 -1.25 -7.64
CA VAL A 125 20.85 -2.54 -8.17
C VAL A 125 22.31 -2.79 -7.79
N ILE A 126 22.54 -3.87 -7.04
CA ILE A 126 23.88 -4.27 -6.62
C ILE A 126 24.48 -5.08 -7.75
N GLU A 127 25.50 -4.53 -8.41
CA GLU A 127 26.42 -5.31 -9.23
C GLU A 127 27.43 -5.96 -8.29
N TRP A 128 27.45 -7.28 -8.27
CA TRP A 128 28.46 -8.03 -7.53
C TRP A 128 29.77 -7.89 -8.31
N ASP A 129 30.72 -7.13 -7.75
CA ASP A 129 32.12 -7.12 -8.22
C ASP A 129 32.71 -8.50 -7.89
N GLU A 130 33.16 -9.22 -8.92
CA GLU A 130 33.82 -10.54 -8.80
C GLU A 130 35.23 -10.44 -8.20
#